data_AF-A0A453FMC3-F1
#
_entry.id   AF-A0A453FMC3-F1
#
_cell.length_a   1.000
_cell.length_b   1.000
_cell.length_c   1.000
_cell.angle_alpha   90.00
_cell.angle_beta   90.00
_cell.angle_gamma   90.00
#
_symmetry.space_group_name_H-M   'P 1'
#
loop_
_entity.id
_entity.type
_entity.pdbx_description
1 polymer ?
#
loop_
_entity_poly.entity_id
_entity_poly.type
_entity_poly.pdbx_seq_one_letter_code
_entity_poly.pdbx_strand_id
1 'polypeptide(L)'
;MSISPDLMCCYCAPPFKLFLETVTNMKFDEEPNYPKLISLFDELIEPQHLRPIRIDGALKAGQKRGRGSHDEDEQPRKKVRLGSPANQWISVYNAKRPMKQRYHYNVAEARLHQHIEKGNEDGLFISSVASSANLWALIMDAGTGFTSQVYELSQIFLHKDWIMEQWENNYYISAIAGATNGSSLVVMSKGTPYTQQSYKVSESFPFKWINKKWKEGFHVTSMTTAGTRWGVVMSRNSGYSEQVVELDFLYPSEGIHRRWENGYRITSTAATGDQAAFILSIPKRKLTDETQETLRTSTFPSNHVKEKWAKNLYIASICYGRTVS
;
A
#
# COMPACT_ATOMS: atom_id res chain seq x y z
N MET A 1 -35.68 -2.78 21.06
CA MET A 1 -35.59 -3.76 19.97
C MET A 1 -34.18 -4.32 19.97
N SER A 2 -33.98 -5.53 20.51
CA SER A 2 -32.71 -6.25 20.39
C SER A 2 -32.70 -6.96 19.04
N ILE A 3 -31.72 -6.67 18.19
CA ILE A 3 -31.49 -7.43 16.96
C ILE A 3 -30.85 -8.75 17.39
N SER A 4 -31.45 -9.88 17.02
CA SER A 4 -30.95 -11.19 17.44
C SER A 4 -29.60 -11.52 16.77
N PRO A 5 -28.70 -12.27 17.45
CA PRO A 5 -27.47 -12.78 16.84
C PRO A 5 -27.72 -13.56 15.54
N ASP A 6 -28.87 -14.23 15.44
CA ASP A 6 -29.34 -14.90 14.21
C ASP A 6 -29.50 -13.95 13.02
N LEU A 7 -30.02 -12.74 13.26
CA LEU A 7 -30.25 -11.75 12.20
C LEU A 7 -28.95 -11.07 11.76
N MET A 8 -28.00 -10.89 12.69
CA MET A 8 -26.70 -10.26 12.46
C MET A 8 -25.70 -11.19 11.76
N CYS A 9 -25.78 -12.50 12.03
CA CYS A 9 -24.83 -13.50 11.53
C CYS A 9 -25.42 -14.42 10.44
N CYS A 10 -26.56 -14.07 9.82
CA CYS A 10 -27.25 -14.91 8.85
C CYS A 10 -26.42 -15.29 7.60
N TYR A 11 -25.35 -14.54 7.31
CA TYR A 11 -24.40 -14.80 6.22
C TYR A 11 -22.98 -15.15 6.72
N CYS A 12 -22.81 -15.39 8.02
CA CYS A 12 -21.51 -15.66 8.64
C CYS A 12 -21.31 -17.15 8.90
N ALA A 13 -20.03 -17.58 8.97
CA ALA A 13 -19.71 -18.95 9.37
C ALA A 13 -20.12 -19.20 10.84
N PRO A 14 -20.45 -20.45 11.22
CA PRO A 14 -20.97 -20.78 12.56
C PRO A 14 -20.15 -20.23 13.73
N PRO A 15 -18.81 -20.18 13.69
CA PRO A 15 -18.01 -19.59 14.78
C PRO A 15 -18.32 -18.13 15.11
N PHE A 16 -18.67 -17.30 14.12
CA PHE A 16 -19.00 -15.89 14.35
C PHE A 16 -20.31 -15.71 15.11
N LYS A 17 -21.28 -16.58 14.83
CA LYS A 17 -22.55 -16.61 15.55
C LYS A 17 -22.34 -17.03 17.00
N LEU A 18 -21.58 -18.10 17.21
CA LEU A 18 -21.29 -18.63 18.54
C LEU A 18 -20.49 -17.64 19.40
N PHE A 19 -19.53 -16.93 18.79
CA PHE A 19 -18.80 -15.85 19.45
C PHE A 19 -19.74 -14.71 19.88
N LEU A 20 -20.59 -14.23 18.96
CA LEU A 20 -21.50 -13.12 19.26
C LEU A 20 -22.48 -13.50 20.38
N GLU A 21 -23.10 -14.68 20.30
CA GLU A 21 -23.98 -15.19 21.35
C GLU A 21 -23.26 -15.28 22.70
N THR A 22 -22.03 -15.80 22.72
CA THR A 22 -21.25 -15.95 23.95
C THR A 22 -20.98 -14.59 24.58
N VAL A 23 -20.47 -13.62 23.81
CA VAL A 23 -20.11 -12.28 24.31
C VAL A 23 -21.35 -11.48 24.72
N THR A 24 -22.47 -11.59 24.01
CA THR A 24 -23.71 -10.86 24.35
C THR A 24 -24.40 -11.38 25.60
N ASN A 25 -24.14 -12.62 25.99
CA ASN A 25 -24.74 -13.25 27.18
C ASN A 25 -23.84 -13.15 28.43
N MET A 26 -22.66 -12.54 28.34
CA MET A 26 -21.77 -12.33 29.47
C MET A 26 -22.33 -11.30 30.46
N LYS A 27 -22.06 -11.50 31.74
CA LYS A 27 -22.38 -10.49 32.77
C LYS A 27 -21.38 -9.34 32.69
N PHE A 28 -21.79 -8.15 33.16
CA PHE A 28 -20.97 -6.94 33.12
C PHE A 28 -19.58 -7.09 33.76
N ASP A 29 -19.49 -7.84 34.87
CA ASP A 29 -18.24 -8.08 35.61
C ASP A 29 -17.58 -9.43 35.27
N GLU A 30 -18.09 -10.16 34.27
CA GLU A 30 -17.55 -11.47 33.88
C GLU A 30 -16.34 -11.31 32.97
N GLU A 31 -15.20 -11.89 33.37
CA GLU A 31 -13.99 -11.85 32.56
C GLU A 31 -14.09 -12.86 31.39
N PRO A 32 -13.95 -12.42 30.13
CA PRO A 32 -14.07 -13.32 28.98
C PRO A 32 -12.99 -14.39 28.98
N ASN A 33 -13.38 -15.64 28.74
CA ASN A 33 -12.42 -16.70 28.49
C ASN A 33 -11.84 -16.56 27.08
N TYR A 34 -10.86 -15.68 26.95
CA TYR A 34 -10.22 -15.38 25.66
C TYR A 34 -9.66 -16.61 24.95
N PRO A 35 -8.96 -17.56 25.61
CA PRO A 35 -8.50 -18.78 24.95
C PRO A 35 -9.62 -19.57 24.28
N LYS A 36 -10.76 -19.73 24.97
CA LYS A 36 -11.93 -20.45 24.44
C LYS A 36 -12.62 -19.71 23.31
N LEU A 37 -12.68 -18.38 23.37
CA LEU A 37 -13.25 -17.55 22.30
C LEU A 37 -12.37 -17.57 21.05
N ILE A 38 -11.05 -17.60 21.22
CA ILE A 38 -10.08 -17.69 20.11
C ILE A 38 -10.20 -19.06 19.43
N SER A 39 -10.30 -20.15 20.21
CA SER A 39 -10.35 -21.50 19.65
C SER A 39 -11.58 -21.78 18.78
N LEU A 40 -12.65 -20.98 18.91
CA LEU A 40 -13.82 -21.07 18.03
C LEU A 40 -13.46 -20.88 16.55
N PHE A 41 -12.40 -20.13 16.27
CA PHE A 41 -11.98 -19.78 14.91
C PHE A 41 -10.87 -20.69 14.38
N ASP A 42 -10.35 -21.63 15.16
CA ASP A 42 -9.24 -22.50 14.75
C ASP A 42 -9.61 -23.34 13.52
N GLU A 43 -10.86 -23.81 13.43
CA GLU A 43 -11.38 -24.56 12.28
C GLU A 43 -11.54 -23.72 11.00
N LEU A 44 -11.66 -22.39 11.12
CA LEU A 44 -11.74 -21.48 9.96
C LEU A 44 -10.36 -21.13 9.40
N ILE A 45 -9.28 -21.49 10.10
CA ILE A 45 -7.91 -21.22 9.71
C ILE A 45 -7.34 -22.50 9.08
N GLU A 46 -7.73 -22.79 7.83
CA GLU A 46 -7.11 -23.88 7.07
C GLU A 46 -5.59 -23.65 6.91
N PRO A 47 -4.76 -24.71 6.96
CA PRO A 47 -3.34 -24.60 6.68
C PRO A 47 -3.12 -24.65 5.15
N GLN A 48 -3.17 -23.50 4.45
CA GLN A 48 -2.40 -23.22 3.23
C GLN A 48 -2.56 -21.77 2.68
N HIS A 49 -1.41 -21.09 2.52
CA HIS A 49 -1.06 -19.98 1.60
C HIS A 49 -1.88 -18.69 1.43
N LEU A 50 -3.00 -18.45 2.11
CA LEU A 50 -3.70 -17.15 2.05
C LEU A 50 -4.00 -16.63 3.46
N ARG A 51 -3.03 -15.95 4.10
CA ARG A 51 -3.23 -15.39 5.45
C ARG A 51 -3.95 -14.03 5.40
N PRO A 52 -5.03 -13.83 6.17
CA PRO A 52 -5.54 -12.51 6.50
C PRO A 52 -4.63 -11.79 7.51
N ILE A 53 -4.66 -10.46 7.41
CA ILE A 53 -4.08 -9.40 8.25
C ILE A 53 -3.68 -9.87 9.67
N ARG A 54 -2.39 -9.74 10.01
CA ARG A 54 -1.89 -9.98 11.38
C ARG A 54 -2.36 -8.86 12.31
N ILE A 55 -3.17 -9.19 13.30
CA ILE A 55 -3.72 -8.26 14.32
C ILE A 55 -2.91 -8.21 15.62
N ASP A 56 -1.69 -8.77 15.67
CA ASP A 56 -0.84 -8.77 16.88
C ASP A 56 -0.57 -7.34 17.42
N GLY A 57 -0.62 -6.33 16.56
CA GLY A 57 -0.51 -4.92 16.97
C GLY A 57 -1.73 -4.37 17.72
N ALA A 58 -2.92 -4.91 17.49
CA ALA A 58 -4.17 -4.44 18.10
C ALA A 58 -4.37 -4.97 19.53
N LEU A 59 -3.85 -6.16 19.84
CA LEU A 59 -4.05 -6.85 21.12
C LEU A 59 -3.43 -6.14 22.34
N LYS A 60 -2.59 -5.12 22.15
CA LYS A 60 -1.92 -4.40 23.26
C LYS A 60 -2.49 -3.03 23.57
N ALA A 61 -3.52 -2.57 22.86
CA ALA A 61 -4.17 -1.28 23.12
C ALA A 61 -5.13 -1.29 24.34
N GLY A 62 -5.39 -2.46 24.95
CA GLY A 62 -6.37 -2.62 26.03
C GLY A 62 -5.83 -2.74 27.47
N GLN A 63 -4.52 -2.93 27.70
CA GLN A 63 -4.02 -3.14 29.07
C GLN A 63 -3.74 -1.83 29.81
N LYS A 64 -4.77 -1.25 30.43
CA LYS A 64 -4.62 -0.27 31.51
C LYS A 64 -4.63 -0.98 32.88
N ARG A 65 -3.52 -0.81 33.61
CA ARG A 65 -3.34 -0.80 35.08
C ARG A 65 -3.63 -2.08 35.88
N GLY A 66 -2.55 -2.73 36.32
CA GLY A 66 -2.50 -3.58 37.52
C GLY A 66 -1.10 -3.46 38.16
N ARG A 67 -1.04 -3.20 39.47
CA ARG A 67 0.18 -3.09 40.29
C ARG A 67 0.53 -4.46 40.91
N GLY A 68 1.83 -4.82 40.92
CA GLY A 68 2.46 -5.92 41.70
C GLY A 68 2.20 -7.33 41.14
N SER A 69 3.10 -8.31 41.13
CA SER A 69 4.34 -8.60 41.87
C SER A 69 5.30 -9.45 41.00
N HIS A 70 6.57 -9.48 41.38
CA HIS A 70 7.66 -10.31 40.86
C HIS A 70 7.30 -11.81 40.84
N ASP A 71 7.71 -12.53 39.78
CA ASP A 71 8.58 -13.70 39.87
C ASP A 71 9.16 -14.05 38.49
N GLU A 72 10.40 -14.55 38.52
CA GLU A 72 11.34 -14.73 37.42
C GLU A 72 11.01 -15.94 36.53
N ASP A 73 11.06 -15.77 35.21
CA ASP A 73 11.62 -16.80 34.31
C ASP A 73 12.03 -16.18 32.96
N GLU A 74 13.32 -16.34 32.65
CA GLU A 74 14.03 -15.74 31.53
C GLU A 74 13.68 -16.40 30.18
N GLN A 75 13.05 -15.65 29.29
CA GLN A 75 13.31 -15.72 27.85
C GLN A 75 13.42 -14.30 27.30
N PRO A 76 14.42 -13.97 26.45
CA PRO A 76 14.54 -12.64 25.87
C PRO A 76 13.46 -12.47 24.79
N ARG A 77 12.21 -12.22 25.20
CA ARG A 77 11.20 -11.65 24.32
C ARG A 77 11.68 -10.25 23.98
N LYS A 78 12.28 -10.08 22.79
CA LYS A 78 12.55 -8.77 22.21
C LYS A 78 11.27 -7.94 22.32
N LYS A 79 11.20 -7.06 23.32
CA LYS A 79 10.13 -6.07 23.43
C LYS A 79 10.31 -5.12 22.27
N VAL A 80 9.63 -5.42 21.16
CA VAL A 80 9.46 -4.48 20.06
C VAL A 80 8.80 -3.26 20.67
N ARG A 81 9.57 -2.18 20.88
CA ARG A 81 9.02 -0.88 21.25
C ARG A 81 8.12 -0.47 20.08
N LEU A 82 6.81 -0.61 20.25
CA LEU A 82 5.85 -0.14 19.25
C LEU A 82 5.91 1.38 19.29
N GLY A 83 6.39 1.96 18.19
CA GLY A 83 6.39 3.39 17.97
C GLY A 83 5.01 4.01 18.08
N SER A 84 4.92 5.28 18.46
CA SER A 84 3.65 5.99 18.38
C SER A 84 3.20 6.07 16.92
N PRO A 85 1.91 5.90 16.62
CA PRO A 85 1.46 5.95 15.25
C PRO A 85 1.70 7.32 14.61
N ALA A 86 2.32 7.36 13.44
CA ALA A 86 2.71 8.59 12.73
C ALA A 86 2.33 8.53 11.25
N ASN A 87 2.26 9.69 10.60
CA ASN A 87 2.18 9.77 9.14
C ASN A 87 3.55 10.19 8.60
N GLN A 88 4.11 9.39 7.71
CA GLN A 88 5.47 9.57 7.20
C GLN A 88 5.49 9.32 5.69
N TRP A 89 6.49 9.92 5.03
CA TRP A 89 6.89 9.54 3.68
C TRP A 89 7.49 8.14 3.72
N ILE A 90 6.97 7.27 2.87
CA ILE A 90 7.50 5.93 2.62
C ILE A 90 8.10 5.97 1.22
N SER A 91 9.41 5.81 1.14
CA SER A 91 10.16 5.79 -0.12
C SER A 91 10.79 4.42 -0.33
N VAL A 92 10.61 3.88 -1.53
CA VAL A 92 11.20 2.61 -1.97
C VAL A 92 12.26 2.93 -3.01
N TYR A 93 13.47 2.43 -2.82
CA TYR A 93 14.58 2.60 -3.74
C TYR A 93 14.97 1.27 -4.35
N ASN A 94 15.21 1.26 -5.66
CA ASN A 94 15.74 0.09 -6.36
C ASN A 94 17.11 0.41 -6.94
N ALA A 95 18.00 -0.57 -6.94
CA ALA A 95 19.22 -0.48 -7.72
C ALA A 95 18.90 -0.47 -9.21
N LYS A 96 19.49 0.47 -9.94
CA LYS A 96 19.39 0.55 -11.40
C LYS A 96 20.74 0.91 -11.99
N ARG A 97 20.89 0.69 -13.29
CA ARG A 97 22.00 1.28 -14.04
C ARG A 97 21.96 2.81 -13.87
N PRO A 98 23.13 3.49 -13.85
CA PRO A 98 23.18 4.93 -13.72
C PRO A 98 22.21 5.63 -14.70
N MET A 99 21.31 6.46 -14.16
CA MET A 99 20.31 7.16 -14.94
C MET A 99 20.00 8.53 -14.34
N LYS A 100 19.45 9.44 -15.14
CA LYS A 100 18.95 10.72 -14.63
C LYS A 100 17.60 10.49 -13.94
N GLN A 101 17.48 10.95 -12.70
CA GLN A 101 16.23 11.04 -11.96
C GLN A 101 16.09 12.45 -11.38
N ARG A 102 14.88 12.98 -11.38
CA ARG A 102 14.52 14.28 -10.79
C ARG A 102 13.33 14.09 -9.88
N TYR A 103 13.32 14.82 -8.78
CA TYR A 103 12.17 14.90 -7.91
C TYR A 103 11.72 16.35 -7.72
N HIS A 104 10.42 16.53 -7.55
CA HIS A 104 9.80 17.75 -7.05
C HIS A 104 8.89 17.37 -5.90
N TYR A 105 8.84 18.19 -4.86
CA TYR A 105 8.00 17.96 -3.68
C TYR A 105 7.50 19.31 -3.16
N ASN A 106 6.45 19.27 -2.33
CA ASN A 106 5.74 20.47 -1.90
C ASN A 106 5.22 21.31 -3.09
N VAL A 107 4.85 20.65 -4.18
CA VAL A 107 4.38 21.30 -5.41
C VAL A 107 2.91 21.63 -5.26
N ALA A 108 2.56 22.91 -5.34
CA ALA A 108 1.19 23.35 -5.46
C ALA A 108 0.63 23.04 -6.85
N GLU A 109 -0.67 22.80 -6.95
CA GLU A 109 -1.41 22.50 -8.18
C GLU A 109 -1.05 23.45 -9.34
N ALA A 110 -1.06 24.77 -9.11
CA ALA A 110 -0.74 25.78 -10.12
C ALA A 110 0.68 25.68 -10.71
N ARG A 111 1.61 24.99 -10.03
CA ARG A 111 3.01 24.82 -10.46
C ARG A 111 3.30 23.45 -11.05
N LEU A 112 2.35 22.52 -10.98
CA LEU A 112 2.54 21.14 -11.42
C LEU A 112 2.94 21.08 -12.90
N HIS A 113 2.21 21.82 -13.74
CA HIS A 113 2.43 21.87 -15.18
C HIS A 113 3.86 22.30 -15.53
N GLN A 114 4.33 23.39 -14.94
CA GLN A 114 5.69 23.92 -15.16
C GLN A 114 6.79 22.91 -14.83
N HIS A 115 6.63 22.14 -13.75
CA HIS A 115 7.61 21.12 -13.36
C HIS A 115 7.61 19.93 -14.31
N ILE A 116 6.44 19.52 -14.79
CA ILE A 116 6.29 18.41 -15.73
C ILE A 116 6.87 18.78 -17.10
N GLU A 117 6.55 19.95 -17.64
CA GLU A 117 7.10 20.42 -18.93
C GLU A 117 8.62 20.48 -18.91
N LYS A 118 9.21 21.09 -17.89
CA LYS A 118 10.67 21.14 -17.74
C LYS A 118 11.30 19.75 -17.62
N GLY A 119 10.62 18.79 -16.99
CA GLY A 119 11.09 17.41 -16.95
C GLY A 119 11.05 16.74 -18.31
N ASN A 120 9.98 16.95 -19.08
CA ASN A 120 9.81 16.41 -20.41
C ASN A 120 10.85 16.98 -21.40
N GLU A 121 11.17 18.27 -21.32
CA GLU A 121 12.24 18.92 -22.10
C GLU A 121 13.61 18.25 -21.87
N ASP A 122 13.85 17.75 -20.66
CA ASP A 122 15.07 17.05 -20.28
C ASP A 122 15.02 15.53 -20.57
N GLY A 123 13.96 15.04 -21.23
CA GLY A 123 13.75 13.63 -21.54
C GLY A 123 13.43 12.77 -20.30
N LEU A 124 12.86 13.37 -19.26
CA LEU A 124 12.43 12.68 -18.04
C LEU A 124 10.92 12.49 -18.07
N PHE A 125 10.47 11.28 -17.73
CA PHE A 125 9.05 10.98 -17.63
C PHE A 125 8.66 10.67 -16.18
N ILE A 126 7.45 11.03 -15.78
CA ILE A 126 6.93 10.77 -14.44
C ILE A 126 6.86 9.26 -14.22
N SER A 127 7.58 8.77 -13.22
CA SER A 127 7.68 7.36 -12.84
C SER A 127 6.84 7.04 -11.60
N SER A 128 6.68 8.00 -10.68
CA SER A 128 5.89 7.86 -9.45
C SER A 128 5.38 9.22 -8.98
N VAL A 129 4.20 9.23 -8.37
CA VAL A 129 3.59 10.43 -7.79
C VAL A 129 3.04 10.11 -6.41
N ALA A 130 3.04 11.11 -5.53
CA ALA A 130 2.42 11.03 -4.21
C ALA A 130 1.89 12.40 -3.80
N SER A 131 1.08 12.43 -2.76
CA SER A 131 0.60 13.66 -2.15
C SER A 131 0.71 13.58 -0.64
N SER A 132 1.01 14.72 -0.01
CA SER A 132 0.90 14.91 1.43
C SER A 132 0.01 16.14 1.65
N ALA A 133 -1.10 15.94 2.36
CA ALA A 133 -2.21 16.88 2.38
C ALA A 133 -2.69 17.20 0.95
N ASN A 134 -2.41 18.41 0.44
CA ASN A 134 -2.77 18.88 -0.89
C ASN A 134 -1.55 19.34 -1.71
N LEU A 135 -0.35 18.88 -1.32
CA LEU A 135 0.89 19.18 -2.02
C LEU A 135 1.43 17.92 -2.69
N TRP A 136 1.85 18.07 -3.94
CA TRP A 136 2.28 16.97 -4.78
C TRP A 136 3.78 16.73 -4.67
N ALA A 137 4.14 15.45 -4.78
CA ALA A 137 5.49 14.99 -5.04
C ALA A 137 5.52 14.23 -6.37
N LEU A 138 6.48 14.58 -7.21
CA LEU A 138 6.71 14.01 -8.53
C LEU A 138 8.09 13.39 -8.56
N ILE A 139 8.18 12.15 -9.02
CA ILE A 139 9.44 11.49 -9.37
C ILE A 139 9.46 11.31 -10.88
N MET A 140 10.53 11.75 -11.54
CA MET A 140 10.70 11.68 -12.99
C MET A 140 12.03 11.01 -13.34
N ASP A 141 12.01 10.03 -14.24
CA ASP A 141 13.16 9.19 -14.57
C ASP A 141 13.42 9.18 -16.08
N ALA A 142 14.68 9.10 -16.49
CA ALA A 142 15.06 8.80 -17.88
C ALA A 142 14.91 7.31 -18.23
N GLY A 143 14.78 6.43 -17.23
CA GLY A 143 14.79 4.97 -17.39
C GLY A 143 13.42 4.31 -17.38
N THR A 144 12.33 5.03 -17.67
CA THR A 144 10.96 4.47 -17.67
C THR A 144 10.66 3.61 -18.88
N GLY A 145 11.29 3.90 -20.02
CA GLY A 145 10.92 3.33 -21.32
C GLY A 145 9.64 3.93 -21.93
N PHE A 146 9.08 4.98 -21.32
CA PHE A 146 7.90 5.65 -21.86
C PHE A 146 8.26 6.51 -23.08
N THR A 147 7.32 6.64 -24.00
CA THR A 147 7.49 7.42 -25.24
C THR A 147 6.62 8.66 -25.30
N SER A 148 5.54 8.69 -24.53
CA SER A 148 4.63 9.83 -24.39
C SER A 148 3.90 9.73 -23.06
N GLN A 149 3.55 10.87 -22.47
CA GLN A 149 2.75 10.95 -21.25
C GLN A 149 1.67 12.03 -21.36
N VAL A 150 0.51 11.70 -20.81
CA VAL A 150 -0.59 12.63 -20.55
C VAL A 150 -0.96 12.54 -19.07
N TYR A 151 -1.48 13.62 -18.51
CA TYR A 151 -1.91 13.64 -17.14
C TYR A 151 -3.15 14.51 -16.96
N GLU A 152 -3.91 14.21 -15.91
CA GLU A 152 -5.03 15.02 -15.47
C GLU A 152 -4.94 15.21 -13.96
N LEU A 153 -5.03 16.47 -13.55
CA LEU A 153 -5.30 16.84 -12.18
C LEU A 153 -6.79 17.17 -12.08
N SER A 154 -7.53 16.38 -11.32
CA SER A 154 -8.98 16.48 -11.20
C SER A 154 -9.41 16.55 -9.74
N GLN A 155 -10.45 17.32 -9.45
CA GLN A 155 -11.13 17.31 -8.16
C GLN A 155 -11.96 16.02 -7.96
N ILE A 156 -12.20 15.26 -9.04
CA ILE A 156 -12.88 13.98 -9.02
C ILE A 156 -11.81 12.88 -8.89
N PHE A 157 -11.87 12.14 -7.79
CA PHE A 157 -10.95 11.03 -7.53
C PHE A 157 -11.05 9.96 -8.63
N LEU A 158 -9.96 9.77 -9.39
CA LEU A 158 -9.87 8.89 -10.56
C LEU A 158 -11.01 9.13 -11.56
N HIS A 159 -11.01 10.33 -12.15
CA HIS A 159 -11.98 10.79 -13.13
C HIS A 159 -12.16 9.80 -14.30
N LYS A 160 -13.33 9.14 -14.31
CA LYS A 160 -13.59 7.97 -15.16
C LYS A 160 -13.57 8.31 -16.65
N ASP A 161 -14.22 9.40 -17.05
CA ASP A 161 -14.43 9.72 -18.46
C ASP A 161 -13.10 10.06 -19.14
N TRP A 162 -12.24 10.83 -18.47
CA TRP A 162 -10.88 11.10 -18.95
C TRP A 162 -10.03 9.82 -19.05
N ILE A 163 -10.06 8.95 -18.04
CA ILE A 163 -9.31 7.67 -18.09
C ILE A 163 -9.77 6.80 -19.26
N MET A 164 -11.08 6.72 -19.52
CA MET A 164 -11.63 5.94 -20.63
C MET A 164 -11.18 6.50 -21.99
N GLU A 165 -11.26 7.82 -22.17
CA GLU A 165 -10.78 8.49 -23.38
C GLU A 165 -9.29 8.21 -23.63
N GLN A 166 -8.46 8.28 -22.58
CA GLN A 166 -7.03 8.03 -22.73
C GLN A 166 -6.69 6.55 -22.98
N TRP A 167 -7.49 5.61 -22.47
CA TRP A 167 -7.38 4.20 -22.87
C TRP A 167 -7.66 3.98 -24.35
N GLU A 168 -8.67 4.66 -24.93
CA GLU A 168 -8.95 4.61 -26.38
C GLU A 168 -7.77 5.16 -27.20
N ASN A 169 -7.05 6.14 -26.64
CA ASN A 169 -5.84 6.71 -27.24
C ASN A 169 -4.56 5.88 -27.01
N ASN A 170 -4.68 4.65 -26.47
CA ASN A 170 -3.59 3.72 -26.15
C ASN A 170 -2.61 4.24 -25.08
N TYR A 171 -3.06 5.12 -24.18
CA TYR A 171 -2.34 5.44 -22.97
C TYR A 171 -2.79 4.50 -21.85
N TYR A 172 -1.86 4.09 -20.98
CA TYR A 172 -2.17 3.27 -19.81
C TYR A 172 -1.75 4.00 -18.53
N ILE A 173 -2.53 3.89 -17.46
CA ILE A 173 -2.19 4.46 -16.15
C ILE A 173 -0.84 3.89 -15.70
N SER A 174 0.11 4.79 -15.48
CA SER A 174 1.48 4.48 -15.08
C SER A 174 1.80 4.99 -13.67
N ALA A 175 1.18 6.09 -13.24
CA ALA A 175 1.32 6.61 -11.88
C ALA A 175 0.04 7.34 -11.44
N ILE A 176 -0.36 7.18 -10.19
CA ILE A 176 -1.55 7.80 -9.61
C ILE A 176 -1.28 8.26 -8.18
N ALA A 177 -1.78 9.44 -7.84
CA ALA A 177 -1.78 9.96 -6.48
C ALA A 177 -3.11 10.65 -6.18
N GLY A 178 -3.58 10.54 -4.95
CA GLY A 178 -4.75 11.25 -4.44
C GLY A 178 -4.35 12.13 -3.27
N ALA A 179 -5.02 13.27 -3.15
CA ALA A 179 -4.82 14.22 -2.09
C ALA A 179 -5.93 14.12 -1.03
N THR A 180 -5.71 14.75 0.12
CA THR A 180 -6.66 14.71 1.24
C THR A 180 -7.99 15.39 0.94
N ASN A 181 -8.01 16.39 0.05
CA ASN A 181 -9.24 17.06 -0.39
C ASN A 181 -10.07 16.23 -1.40
N GLY A 182 -9.64 15.03 -1.75
CA GLY A 182 -10.33 14.16 -2.70
C GLY A 182 -9.90 14.34 -4.16
N SER A 183 -9.06 15.33 -4.47
CA SER A 183 -8.46 15.47 -5.79
C SER A 183 -7.47 14.33 -6.09
N SER A 184 -7.23 14.08 -7.37
CA SER A 184 -6.24 13.11 -7.83
C SER A 184 -5.46 13.61 -9.03
N LEU A 185 -4.20 13.23 -9.07
CA LEU A 185 -3.35 13.31 -10.24
C LEU A 185 -3.24 11.91 -10.86
N VAL A 186 -3.70 11.78 -12.10
CA VAL A 186 -3.56 10.56 -12.89
C VAL A 186 -2.56 10.82 -14.01
N VAL A 187 -1.55 9.96 -14.14
CA VAL A 187 -0.58 9.99 -15.24
C VAL A 187 -0.74 8.72 -16.04
N MET A 188 -0.89 8.86 -17.36
CA MET A 188 -0.99 7.75 -18.29
C MET A 188 0.10 7.86 -19.36
N SER A 189 0.69 6.72 -19.73
CA SER A 189 1.88 6.66 -20.58
C SER A 189 1.71 5.72 -21.78
N LYS A 190 2.41 6.03 -22.86
CA LYS A 190 2.73 5.11 -23.98
C LYS A 190 4.12 4.50 -23.78
N GLY A 191 4.38 3.39 -24.46
CA GLY A 191 5.62 2.62 -24.30
C GLY A 191 5.61 1.67 -23.09
N THR A 192 4.47 1.55 -22.40
CA THR A 192 4.29 0.51 -21.39
C THR A 192 4.17 -0.86 -22.07
N PRO A 193 4.55 -1.97 -21.41
CA PRO A 193 4.27 -3.29 -21.93
C PRO A 193 2.79 -3.69 -21.78
N TYR A 194 1.94 -2.85 -21.18
CA TYR A 194 0.59 -3.25 -20.79
C TYR A 194 -0.30 -3.45 -22.01
N THR A 195 -1.16 -4.47 -21.96
CA THR A 195 -2.10 -4.78 -23.04
C THR A 195 -3.55 -4.52 -22.65
N GLN A 196 -3.88 -4.69 -21.37
CA GLN A 196 -5.21 -4.42 -20.82
C GLN A 196 -5.04 -3.88 -19.41
N GLN A 197 -5.92 -2.95 -19.02
CA GLN A 197 -5.91 -2.37 -17.69
C GLN A 197 -7.33 -2.29 -17.12
N SER A 198 -7.43 -2.38 -15.81
CA SER A 198 -8.66 -2.17 -15.06
C SER A 198 -8.33 -1.49 -13.74
N TYR A 199 -9.21 -0.63 -13.25
CA TYR A 199 -9.06 -0.03 -11.93
C TYR A 199 -10.32 -0.19 -11.09
N LYS A 200 -10.16 -0.07 -9.77
CA LYS A 200 -11.27 -0.07 -8.81
C LYS A 200 -11.07 1.01 -7.78
N VAL A 201 -12.11 1.79 -7.55
CA VAL A 201 -12.26 2.67 -6.40
C VAL A 201 -13.12 1.97 -5.34
N SER A 202 -12.72 2.04 -4.08
CA SER A 202 -13.40 1.39 -2.96
C SER A 202 -13.13 2.14 -1.65
N GLU A 203 -14.09 2.14 -0.72
CA GLU A 203 -13.89 2.71 0.63
C GLU A 203 -13.07 1.80 1.55
N SER A 204 -12.92 0.53 1.18
CA SER A 204 -12.07 -0.44 1.86
C SER A 204 -11.09 -1.08 0.88
N PHE A 205 -9.95 -1.57 1.38
CA PHE A 205 -8.95 -2.21 0.53
C PHE A 205 -9.56 -3.39 -0.26
N PRO A 206 -9.58 -3.35 -1.61
CA PRO A 206 -10.43 -4.23 -2.41
C PRO A 206 -9.80 -5.62 -2.67
N PHE A 207 -9.39 -6.34 -1.62
CA PHE A 207 -8.66 -7.61 -1.73
C PHE A 207 -9.42 -8.68 -2.54
N LYS A 208 -10.74 -8.83 -2.33
CA LYS A 208 -11.56 -9.80 -3.10
C LYS A 208 -11.50 -9.55 -4.61
N TRP A 209 -11.50 -8.28 -5.02
CA TRP A 209 -11.40 -7.91 -6.43
C TRP A 209 -10.00 -8.15 -6.98
N ILE A 210 -8.95 -7.77 -6.23
CA ILE A 210 -7.56 -8.05 -6.59
C ILE A 210 -7.34 -9.55 -6.80
N ASN A 211 -7.81 -10.39 -5.86
CA ASN A 211 -7.66 -11.84 -5.94
C ASN A 211 -8.37 -12.43 -7.17
N LYS A 212 -9.58 -11.93 -7.51
CA LYS A 212 -10.26 -12.31 -8.75
C LYS A 212 -9.43 -11.92 -9.98
N LYS A 213 -8.88 -10.70 -10.00
CA LYS A 213 -8.08 -10.17 -11.12
C LYS A 213 -6.73 -10.88 -11.30
N TRP A 214 -6.07 -11.30 -10.22
CA TRP A 214 -4.89 -12.15 -10.29
C TRP A 214 -5.17 -13.45 -11.03
N LYS A 215 -6.30 -14.11 -10.76
CA LYS A 215 -6.73 -15.32 -11.49
C LYS A 215 -7.02 -15.07 -12.98
N GLU A 216 -7.36 -13.83 -13.34
CA GLU A 216 -7.54 -13.38 -14.72
C GLU A 216 -6.20 -12.94 -15.38
N GLY A 217 -5.06 -13.09 -14.70
CA GLY A 217 -3.73 -12.73 -15.21
C GLY A 217 -3.39 -11.23 -15.14
N PHE A 218 -4.21 -10.43 -14.46
CA PHE A 218 -3.89 -9.04 -14.16
C PHE A 218 -3.01 -8.97 -12.92
N HIS A 219 -2.16 -7.96 -12.85
CA HIS A 219 -1.31 -7.68 -11.69
C HIS A 219 -1.49 -6.23 -11.26
N VAL A 220 -1.44 -5.94 -9.96
CA VAL A 220 -1.47 -4.57 -9.46
C VAL A 220 -0.22 -3.83 -9.96
N THR A 221 -0.41 -2.71 -10.66
CA THR A 221 0.67 -1.89 -11.21
C THR A 221 0.75 -0.52 -10.58
N SER A 222 -0.34 -0.02 -9.99
CA SER A 222 -0.34 1.24 -9.25
C SER A 222 -1.45 1.26 -8.21
N MET A 223 -1.22 1.95 -7.10
CA MET A 223 -2.20 2.13 -6.04
C MET A 223 -2.13 3.56 -5.54
N THR A 224 -3.27 4.08 -5.10
CA THR A 224 -3.36 5.39 -4.46
C THR A 224 -4.48 5.40 -3.44
N THR A 225 -4.48 6.43 -2.61
CA THR A 225 -5.55 6.73 -1.67
C THR A 225 -5.97 8.20 -1.79
N ALA A 226 -7.21 8.52 -1.42
CA ALA A 226 -7.68 9.88 -1.21
C ALA A 226 -8.65 9.88 -0.03
N GLY A 227 -8.20 10.39 1.12
CA GLY A 227 -8.88 10.18 2.40
C GLY A 227 -8.89 8.70 2.77
N THR A 228 -10.07 8.11 2.92
CA THR A 228 -10.28 6.68 3.20
C THR A 228 -10.44 5.83 1.95
N ARG A 229 -10.63 6.44 0.77
CA ARG A 229 -10.86 5.71 -0.48
C ARG A 229 -9.55 5.19 -1.04
N TRP A 230 -9.59 3.94 -1.49
CA TRP A 230 -8.54 3.25 -2.21
C TRP A 230 -8.80 3.30 -3.72
N GLY A 231 -7.77 3.59 -4.49
CA GLY A 231 -7.72 3.39 -5.93
C GLY A 231 -6.66 2.34 -6.27
N VAL A 232 -7.07 1.22 -6.88
CA VAL A 232 -6.15 0.15 -7.29
C VAL A 232 -6.23 -0.03 -8.79
N VAL A 233 -5.09 0.01 -9.47
CA VAL A 233 -4.95 -0.21 -10.90
C VAL A 233 -4.24 -1.55 -11.12
N MET A 234 -4.82 -2.40 -11.96
CA MET A 234 -4.25 -3.67 -12.35
C MET A 234 -4.14 -3.78 -13.87
N SER A 235 -3.00 -4.30 -14.34
CA SER A 235 -2.69 -4.40 -15.77
C SER A 235 -2.25 -5.81 -16.16
N ARG A 236 -2.58 -6.23 -17.38
CA ARG A 236 -2.02 -7.42 -18.05
C ARG A 236 -0.70 -7.09 -18.73
N ASN A 237 0.13 -8.11 -18.89
CA ASN A 237 1.49 -8.00 -19.41
C ASN A 237 2.36 -7.02 -18.59
N SER A 238 2.16 -7.02 -17.27
CA SER A 238 2.91 -6.19 -16.32
C SER A 238 4.39 -6.56 -16.17
N GLY A 239 4.79 -7.72 -16.67
CA GLY A 239 6.12 -8.29 -16.43
C GLY A 239 6.27 -9.00 -15.09
N TYR A 240 5.19 -9.22 -14.32
CA TYR A 240 5.21 -9.96 -13.05
C TYR A 240 4.68 -11.40 -13.21
N SER A 241 5.28 -12.34 -12.49
CA SER A 241 4.82 -13.74 -12.42
C SER A 241 3.94 -14.01 -11.20
N GLU A 242 4.34 -13.47 -10.05
CA GLU A 242 3.64 -13.64 -8.79
C GLU A 242 3.49 -12.29 -8.08
N GLN A 243 2.41 -12.16 -7.30
CA GLN A 243 2.14 -10.99 -6.49
C GLN A 243 1.51 -11.36 -5.15
N VAL A 244 1.90 -10.62 -4.12
CA VAL A 244 1.32 -10.67 -2.79
C VAL A 244 1.05 -9.27 -2.27
N VAL A 245 0.14 -9.17 -1.31
CA VAL A 245 -0.13 -7.93 -0.58
C VAL A 245 0.23 -8.12 0.88
N GLU A 246 0.93 -7.14 1.45
CA GLU A 246 1.07 -6.94 2.89
C GLU A 246 0.24 -5.70 3.25
N LEU A 247 -0.90 -5.92 3.91
CA LEU A 247 -1.80 -4.88 4.41
C LEU A 247 -1.76 -4.90 5.93
N ASP A 248 -1.47 -3.74 6.52
CA ASP A 248 -1.29 -3.60 7.96
C ASP A 248 -1.84 -2.24 8.42
N PHE A 249 -2.22 -2.14 9.69
CA PHE A 249 -2.61 -0.88 10.32
C PHE A 249 -1.39 0.03 10.60
N LEU A 250 -0.19 -0.54 10.48
CA LEU A 250 1.11 0.08 10.65
C LEU A 250 2.00 -0.23 9.44
N TYR A 251 3.32 0.00 9.57
CA TYR A 251 4.28 -0.36 8.54
C TYR A 251 4.70 -1.84 8.68
N PRO A 252 4.43 -2.73 7.70
CA PRO A 252 4.64 -4.18 7.81
C PRO A 252 6.10 -4.60 7.58
N SER A 253 7.02 -4.13 8.44
CA SER A 253 8.46 -4.37 8.27
C SER A 253 8.81 -5.87 8.20
N GLU A 254 8.31 -6.69 9.13
CA GLU A 254 8.60 -8.13 9.15
C GLU A 254 8.06 -8.85 7.90
N GLY A 255 6.85 -8.48 7.47
CA GLY A 255 6.24 -9.02 6.24
C GLY A 255 7.11 -8.71 5.04
N ILE A 256 7.51 -7.45 4.87
CA ILE A 256 8.38 -7.01 3.77
C ILE A 256 9.71 -7.79 3.75
N HIS A 257 10.41 -7.90 4.88
CA HIS A 257 11.72 -8.59 4.91
C HIS A 257 11.58 -10.08 4.57
N ARG A 258 10.57 -10.75 5.13
CA ARG A 258 10.28 -12.16 4.80
C ARG A 258 9.96 -12.33 3.32
N ARG A 259 9.23 -11.40 2.69
CA ARG A 259 8.95 -11.46 1.25
C ARG A 259 10.20 -11.20 0.41
N TRP A 260 11.06 -10.28 0.83
CA TRP A 260 12.36 -10.04 0.18
C TRP A 260 13.24 -11.29 0.14
N GLU A 261 13.32 -12.04 1.26
CA GLU A 261 14.02 -13.33 1.35
C GLU A 261 13.48 -14.38 0.37
N ASN A 262 12.20 -14.27 0.00
CA ASN A 262 11.53 -15.16 -0.96
C ASN A 262 11.51 -14.58 -2.39
N GLY A 263 12.36 -13.60 -2.70
CA GLY A 263 12.53 -13.05 -4.07
C GLY A 263 11.49 -12.02 -4.49
N TYR A 264 10.51 -11.70 -3.66
CA TYR A 264 9.54 -10.64 -3.94
C TYR A 264 10.19 -9.26 -3.78
N ARG A 265 9.74 -8.26 -4.54
CA ARG A 265 10.14 -6.86 -4.38
C ARG A 265 8.92 -5.96 -4.36
N ILE A 266 8.94 -4.90 -3.57
CA ILE A 266 7.86 -3.90 -3.51
C ILE A 266 7.76 -3.23 -4.88
N THR A 267 6.56 -3.21 -5.45
CA THR A 267 6.27 -2.63 -6.76
C THR A 267 5.16 -1.59 -6.73
N SER A 268 4.36 -1.54 -5.67
CA SER A 268 3.37 -0.49 -5.47
C SER A 268 3.10 -0.32 -3.99
N THR A 269 2.93 0.94 -3.56
CA THR A 269 2.72 1.31 -2.16
C THR A 269 1.64 2.37 -2.08
N ALA A 270 0.67 2.19 -1.19
CA ALA A 270 -0.32 3.21 -0.88
C ALA A 270 -0.71 3.11 0.59
N ALA A 271 -1.08 4.24 1.19
CA ALA A 271 -1.43 4.28 2.60
C ALA A 271 -2.55 5.29 2.82
N THR A 272 -3.50 4.92 3.66
CA THR A 272 -4.49 5.82 4.25
C THR A 272 -3.96 6.36 5.58
N GLY A 273 -4.78 7.11 6.32
CA GLY A 273 -4.46 7.52 7.68
C GLY A 273 -4.45 6.36 8.70
N ASP A 274 -5.03 5.21 8.35
CA ASP A 274 -5.25 4.06 9.23
C ASP A 274 -4.53 2.79 8.78
N GLN A 275 -4.20 2.64 7.49
CA GLN A 275 -3.63 1.42 6.93
C GLN A 275 -2.52 1.73 5.91
N ALA A 276 -1.58 0.82 5.78
CA ALA A 276 -0.58 0.82 4.72
C ALA A 276 -0.63 -0.50 3.95
N ALA A 277 -0.64 -0.40 2.61
CA ALA A 277 -0.67 -1.54 1.70
C ALA A 277 0.58 -1.54 0.82
N PHE A 278 1.25 -2.69 0.81
CA PHE A 278 2.42 -2.95 -0.02
C PHE A 278 2.11 -4.11 -0.95
N ILE A 279 2.20 -3.87 -2.26
CA ILE A 279 2.23 -4.94 -3.24
C ILE A 279 3.69 -5.31 -3.46
N LEU A 280 3.97 -6.60 -3.32
CA LEU A 280 5.27 -7.16 -3.64
C LEU A 280 5.11 -8.17 -4.78
N SER A 281 6.02 -8.13 -5.75
CA SER A 281 5.94 -8.93 -6.97
C SER A 281 7.26 -9.63 -7.26
N ILE A 282 7.18 -10.77 -7.96
CA ILE A 282 8.34 -11.40 -8.62
C ILE A 282 8.32 -11.03 -10.10
N PRO A 283 9.39 -10.44 -10.65
CA PRO A 283 9.47 -10.16 -12.08
C PRO A 283 9.66 -11.45 -12.90
N LYS A 284 9.00 -11.55 -14.06
CA LYS A 284 9.15 -12.68 -15.01
C LYS A 284 10.56 -12.79 -15.57
N ARG A 285 11.27 -11.67 -15.68
CA ARG A 285 12.66 -11.61 -16.11
C ARG A 285 13.52 -11.32 -14.88
N LYS A 286 14.53 -12.16 -14.65
CA LYS A 286 15.53 -11.90 -13.61
C LYS A 286 16.19 -10.55 -13.87
N LEU A 287 16.18 -9.70 -12.84
CA LEU A 287 16.92 -8.45 -12.85
C LEU A 287 18.39 -8.75 -12.53
N THR A 288 19.29 -7.92 -13.06
CA THR A 288 20.74 -8.08 -12.85
C THR A 288 21.14 -7.71 -11.42
N ASP A 289 20.43 -6.74 -10.84
CA ASP A 289 20.54 -6.32 -9.44
C ASP A 289 19.13 -6.21 -8.88
N GLU A 290 18.88 -6.90 -7.77
CA GLU A 290 17.59 -6.95 -7.09
C GLU A 290 17.61 -6.16 -5.77
N THR A 291 18.66 -5.38 -5.52
CA THR A 291 18.78 -4.59 -4.29
C THR A 291 17.64 -3.59 -4.21
N GLN A 292 16.87 -3.67 -3.12
CA GLN A 292 15.79 -2.75 -2.81
C GLN A 292 15.89 -2.30 -1.36
N GLU A 293 15.68 -1.02 -1.12
CA GLU A 293 15.69 -0.44 0.21
C GLU A 293 14.41 0.35 0.45
N THR A 294 13.99 0.44 1.72
CA THR A 294 12.87 1.27 2.14
C THR A 294 13.33 2.28 3.16
N LEU A 295 12.77 3.49 3.10
CA LEU A 295 13.06 4.55 4.04
C LEU A 295 11.77 5.26 4.43
N ARG A 296 11.62 5.47 5.74
CA ARG A 296 10.50 6.20 6.35
C ARG A 296 11.02 7.50 6.96
N THR A 297 10.38 8.62 6.62
CA THR A 297 10.81 9.96 7.06
C THR A 297 9.62 10.85 7.33
N SER A 298 9.71 11.73 8.34
CA SER A 298 8.65 12.70 8.66
C SER A 298 8.51 13.79 7.58
N THR A 299 9.64 14.22 7.01
CA THR A 299 9.71 15.16 5.89
C THR A 299 10.09 14.44 4.60
N PHE A 300 9.86 15.06 3.45
CA PHE A 300 10.30 14.48 2.17
C PHE A 300 11.81 14.20 2.21
N PRO A 301 12.29 13.02 1.74
CA PRO A 301 13.65 12.53 2.00
C PRO A 301 14.73 13.16 1.10
N SER A 302 14.71 14.47 0.84
CA SER A 302 15.56 15.14 -0.17
C SER A 302 17.07 14.90 -0.01
N ASN A 303 17.59 14.88 1.22
CA ASN A 303 19.00 14.59 1.52
C ASN A 303 19.35 13.13 1.21
N HIS A 304 18.53 12.20 1.68
CA HIS A 304 18.73 10.77 1.46
C HIS A 304 18.69 10.43 -0.03
N VAL A 305 17.82 11.05 -0.82
CA VAL A 305 17.76 10.81 -2.27
C VAL A 305 19.11 11.05 -2.93
N LYS A 306 19.83 12.12 -2.57
CA LYS A 306 21.16 12.42 -3.12
C LYS A 306 22.20 11.37 -2.71
N GLU A 307 22.15 10.91 -1.47
CA GLU A 307 23.03 9.83 -0.98
C GLU A 307 22.73 8.49 -1.67
N LYS A 308 21.45 8.18 -1.93
CA LYS A 308 21.03 6.97 -2.64
C LYS A 308 21.46 7.00 -4.11
N TRP A 309 21.35 8.14 -4.78
CA TRP A 309 21.84 8.30 -6.16
C TRP A 309 23.34 8.01 -6.28
N ALA A 310 24.16 8.42 -5.30
CA ALA A 310 25.59 8.10 -5.29
C ALA A 310 25.88 6.59 -5.19
N LYS A 311 24.90 5.79 -4.76
CA LYS A 311 24.96 4.32 -4.67
C LYS A 311 24.17 3.63 -5.78
N ASN A 312 23.75 4.35 -6.82
CA ASN A 312 22.88 3.86 -7.91
C ASN A 312 21.52 3.32 -7.43
N LEU A 313 21.03 3.81 -6.29
CA LEU A 313 19.71 3.54 -5.76
C LEU A 313 18.77 4.71 -6.13
N TYR A 314 17.69 4.41 -6.83
CA TYR A 314 16.75 5.39 -7.35
C TYR A 314 15.35 5.14 -6.79
N ILE A 315 14.57 6.20 -6.56
CA ILE A 315 13.19 6.05 -6.09
C ILE A 315 12.40 5.26 -7.15
N ALA A 316 11.79 4.15 -6.74
CA ALA A 316 10.92 3.32 -7.57
C ALA A 316 9.44 3.53 -7.23
N SER A 317 9.14 3.81 -5.96
CA SER A 317 7.78 4.11 -5.48
C SER A 317 7.87 5.05 -4.29
N ILE A 318 6.90 5.94 -4.17
CA ILE A 318 6.77 6.83 -3.01
C ILE A 318 5.30 6.98 -2.64
N CYS A 319 5.01 7.02 -1.35
CA CYS A 319 3.69 7.40 -0.83
C CYS A 319 3.84 8.11 0.52
N TYR A 320 2.74 8.70 1.00
CA TYR A 320 2.67 9.32 2.31
C TYR A 320 1.46 8.77 3.06
N GLY A 321 1.66 8.32 4.29
CA GLY A 321 0.56 7.81 5.11
C GLY A 321 1.05 7.10 6.35
N ARG A 322 0.20 6.21 6.88
CA ARG A 322 0.35 5.62 8.19
C ARG A 322 1.62 4.76 8.34
N THR A 323 2.35 4.99 9.43
CA THR A 323 3.57 4.28 9.85
C THR A 323 3.70 4.28 11.38
N VAL A 324 4.79 3.72 11.91
CA VAL A 324 5.22 3.85 13.32
C VAL A 324 6.46 4.74 13.44
N SER A 325 6.46 5.66 14.41
CA SER A 325 7.59 6.53 14.73
C SER A 325 8.67 5.87 15.58
#